data_AF-A0A5E8CHD5-F1
#
_entry.id   AF-A0A5E8CHD5-F1
#
_cell.length_a   1.000
_cell.length_b   1.000
_cell.length_c   1.000
_cell.angle_alpha   90.00
_cell.angle_beta   90.00
_cell.angle_gamma   90.00
#
_symmetry.space_group_name_H-M   'P 1'
#
loop_
_entity.id
_entity.type
_entity.pdbx_description
1 polymer ?
#
loop_
_entity_poly.entity_id
_entity_poly.type
_entity_poly.pdbx_seq_one_letter_code
_entity_poly.pdbx_strand_id
1 'polypeptide(L)'
;MGCECNQNKCTAACGDTQGKECQSAADCGSKNNYTIQEFNDMIYSKKYIINYSNNQFQLGGSKSFKEAEEDVSLWSDPKLDGDHPSAKKVYLDLVHEFGKPNILINKEGGLAVWNEKQLNDGIHSEIILRDEAVKHCVPANHYDFLTSYINIYLPTDKFLDVMSVSGSVAYDGLKKLLSARCGSIAANLATLKTCLSIMDGKEEDYKNNIMQKGESMDKNREFIRKFIKKNNKQYSKELKEPYYALAFPNGCP
;
A
#
# COMPACT_ATOMS: atom_id res chain seq x y z
N MET A 1 8.86 9.40 47.23
CA MET A 1 9.03 7.97 46.91
C MET A 1 8.50 7.78 45.51
N GLY A 2 9.37 7.41 44.57
CA GLY A 2 9.01 7.28 43.15
C GLY A 2 8.25 5.99 42.87
N CYS A 3 7.65 5.90 41.68
CA CYS A 3 7.14 4.65 41.15
C CYS A 3 8.31 3.69 40.91
N GLU A 4 8.26 2.49 41.50
CA GLU A 4 9.35 1.51 41.47
C GLU A 4 8.79 0.09 41.31
N CYS A 5 9.61 -0.83 40.81
CA CYS A 5 9.31 -2.25 40.76
C CYS A 5 9.86 -2.94 42.01
N ASN A 6 8.99 -3.53 42.83
CA ASN A 6 9.38 -4.21 44.07
C ASN A 6 8.77 -5.62 44.10
N GLN A 7 9.60 -6.64 44.31
CA GLN A 7 9.18 -8.06 44.28
C GLN A 7 8.39 -8.41 43.02
N ASN A 8 8.88 -7.94 41.87
CA ASN A 8 8.24 -8.07 40.56
C ASN A 8 6.85 -7.42 40.45
N LYS A 9 6.50 -6.47 41.33
CA LYS A 9 5.24 -5.72 41.27
C LYS A 9 5.45 -4.21 41.40
N CYS A 10 4.70 -3.45 40.62
CA CYS A 10 4.73 -1.99 40.69
C CYS A 10 4.15 -1.48 42.01
N THR A 11 4.87 -0.56 42.67
CA THR A 11 4.49 -0.01 43.97
C THR A 11 3.24 0.85 43.88
N ALA A 12 2.62 1.15 45.02
CA ALA A 12 1.44 2.01 45.10
C ALA A 12 1.68 3.44 44.56
N ALA A 13 2.93 3.88 44.52
CA ALA A 13 3.32 5.17 43.94
C ALA A 13 3.17 5.23 42.41
N CYS A 14 2.87 4.10 41.75
CA CYS A 14 2.74 4.00 40.30
C CYS A 14 1.31 4.25 39.76
N GLY A 15 0.34 4.57 40.62
CA GLY A 15 -1.03 4.90 40.20
C GLY A 15 -1.71 3.72 39.47
N ASP A 16 -2.14 3.94 38.23
CA ASP A 16 -2.89 2.96 37.41
C ASP A 16 -2.11 1.67 37.11
N THR A 17 -0.80 1.64 37.30
CA THR A 17 0.04 0.44 37.13
C THR A 17 0.32 -0.28 38.44
N GLN A 18 -0.25 0.15 39.58
CA GLN A 18 -0.08 -0.50 40.87
C GLN A 18 -0.41 -2.01 40.80
N GLY A 19 0.52 -2.84 41.29
CA GLY A 19 0.34 -4.29 41.38
C GLY A 19 0.55 -5.06 40.08
N LYS A 20 0.80 -4.38 38.94
CA LYS A 20 1.21 -5.02 37.69
C LYS A 20 2.59 -5.66 37.83
N GLU A 21 2.80 -6.75 37.11
CA GLU A 21 4.11 -7.42 37.06
C GLU A 21 5.15 -6.53 36.38
N CYS A 22 6.36 -6.52 36.92
CA CYS A 22 7.47 -5.73 36.42
C CYS A 22 8.81 -6.44 36.63
N GLN A 23 9.81 -6.08 35.83
CA GLN A 23 11.20 -6.50 35.98
C GLN A 23 12.12 -5.32 36.29
N SER A 24 11.67 -4.09 35.98
CA SER A 24 12.39 -2.85 36.22
C SER A 24 11.42 -1.71 36.54
N ALA A 25 11.95 -0.61 37.12
CA ALA A 25 11.14 0.58 37.39
C ALA A 25 10.56 1.23 36.10
N ALA A 26 11.18 1.00 34.94
CA ALA A 26 10.70 1.51 33.66
C ALA A 26 9.36 0.87 33.23
N ASP A 27 9.13 -0.38 33.60
CA ASP A 27 7.90 -1.11 33.28
C ASP A 27 6.68 -0.48 33.96
N CYS A 28 6.90 0.10 35.15
CA CYS A 28 5.86 0.75 35.94
C CYS A 28 5.58 2.20 35.51
N GLY A 29 6.53 2.83 34.81
CA GLY A 29 6.41 4.21 34.31
C GLY A 29 5.85 4.32 32.88
N SER A 30 5.68 3.19 32.19
CA SER A 30 5.15 3.18 30.83
C SER A 30 3.62 3.28 30.85
N LYS A 31 3.06 4.32 30.20
CA LYS A 31 1.61 4.42 29.92
C LYS A 31 1.14 3.40 28.86
N ASN A 32 2.04 2.55 28.37
CA ASN A 32 1.70 1.51 27.42
C ASN A 32 1.22 0.29 28.23
N ASN A 33 -0.09 0.05 28.13
CA ASN A 33 -0.86 -0.84 29.01
C ASN A 33 -0.62 -2.34 28.84
N TYR A 34 0.48 -2.76 28.18
CA TYR A 34 0.74 -4.17 27.91
C TYR A 34 2.02 -4.61 28.62
N THR A 35 1.91 -5.65 29.44
CA THR A 35 3.05 -6.45 29.87
C THR A 35 3.72 -7.10 28.65
N ILE A 36 5.00 -7.47 28.78
CA ILE A 36 5.72 -8.22 27.74
C ILE A 36 4.98 -9.51 27.39
N GLN A 37 4.35 -10.15 28.39
CA GLN A 37 3.53 -11.33 28.20
C GLN A 37 2.28 -11.02 27.38
N GLU A 38 1.54 -9.95 27.70
CA GLU A 38 0.37 -9.51 26.91
C GLU A 38 0.74 -9.11 25.48
N PHE A 39 1.90 -8.47 25.29
CA PHE A 39 2.41 -8.14 23.96
C PHE A 39 2.80 -9.40 23.16
N ASN A 40 3.46 -10.36 23.81
CA ASN A 40 3.78 -11.64 23.21
C ASN A 40 2.50 -12.43 22.89
N ASP A 41 1.53 -12.48 23.80
CA ASP A 41 0.26 -13.15 23.57
C ASP A 41 -0.53 -12.45 22.46
N MET A 42 -0.43 -11.12 22.30
CA MET A 42 -0.98 -10.41 21.15
C MET A 42 -0.31 -10.83 19.83
N ILE A 43 1.02 -10.91 19.78
CA ILE A 43 1.78 -11.29 18.57
C ILE A 43 1.61 -12.78 18.23
N TYR A 44 1.61 -13.65 19.24
CA TYR A 44 1.61 -15.11 19.10
C TYR A 44 0.22 -15.74 19.24
N SER A 45 -0.81 -14.97 19.61
CA SER A 45 -2.19 -15.41 19.39
C SER A 45 -2.38 -15.63 17.90
N LYS A 46 -2.96 -16.78 17.53
CA LYS A 46 -3.33 -17.15 16.15
C LYS A 46 -4.24 -16.15 15.43
N LYS A 47 -4.53 -15.01 16.03
CA LYS A 47 -5.34 -13.90 15.52
C LYS A 47 -4.60 -13.04 14.48
N TYR A 48 -3.27 -13.09 14.47
CA TYR A 48 -2.44 -12.46 13.44
C TYR A 48 -1.67 -13.54 12.69
N ILE A 49 -2.36 -14.28 11.82
CA ILE A 49 -1.66 -15.13 10.85
C ILE A 49 -0.96 -14.18 9.86
N ILE A 50 0.27 -13.80 10.17
CA ILE A 50 1.20 -13.26 9.18
C ILE A 50 1.76 -14.50 8.47
N ASN A 51 1.07 -14.95 7.44
CA ASN A 51 1.60 -15.97 6.55
C ASN A 51 2.75 -15.34 5.74
N TYR A 52 3.97 -15.40 6.28
CA TYR A 52 5.15 -15.35 5.44
C TYR A 52 5.12 -16.63 4.60
N SER A 53 4.57 -16.57 3.40
CA SER A 53 4.63 -17.70 2.50
C SER A 53 6.10 -17.94 2.14
N ASN A 54 6.73 -18.89 2.84
CA ASN A 54 7.95 -19.58 2.40
C ASN A 54 7.62 -20.51 1.21
N ASN A 55 6.81 -20.05 0.26
CA ASN A 55 6.46 -20.82 -0.92
C ASN A 55 7.26 -20.32 -2.11
N GLN A 56 8.03 -21.27 -2.64
CA GLN A 56 8.69 -21.25 -3.93
C GLN A 56 7.84 -20.49 -4.96
N PHE A 57 8.50 -19.60 -5.68
CA PHE A 57 7.98 -18.92 -6.86
C PHE A 57 7.30 -19.92 -7.80
N GLN A 58 5.97 -20.02 -7.73
CA GLN A 58 5.17 -20.57 -8.81
C GLN A 58 4.46 -19.40 -9.47
N LEU A 59 5.07 -18.90 -10.53
CA LEU A 59 4.39 -18.09 -11.53
C LEU A 59 3.28 -18.95 -12.13
N GLY A 60 2.03 -18.49 -12.03
CA GLY A 60 0.90 -19.05 -12.76
C GLY A 60 0.57 -20.51 -12.43
N GLY A 61 -0.20 -20.72 -11.37
CA GLY A 61 -0.89 -21.97 -11.11
C GLY A 61 -2.35 -21.68 -10.77
N SER A 62 -3.27 -22.29 -11.53
CA SER A 62 -4.72 -22.18 -11.35
C SER A 62 -5.14 -22.69 -9.97
N LYS A 63 -5.10 -21.83 -8.95
CA LYS A 63 -5.87 -22.08 -7.73
C LYS A 63 -7.33 -21.85 -8.03
N SER A 64 -8.18 -22.74 -7.52
CA SER A 64 -9.63 -22.55 -7.65
C SER A 64 -10.03 -21.25 -6.94
N PHE A 65 -10.94 -20.47 -7.53
CA PHE A 65 -11.48 -19.23 -6.94
C PHE A 65 -11.86 -19.37 -5.45
N LYS A 66 -12.32 -20.57 -5.04
CA LYS A 66 -12.67 -20.91 -3.67
C LYS A 66 -11.53 -20.71 -2.66
N GLU A 67 -10.29 -21.04 -3.01
CA GLU A 67 -9.16 -20.87 -2.08
C GLU A 67 -8.81 -19.40 -1.86
N ALA A 68 -9.02 -18.55 -2.87
CA ALA A 68 -8.79 -17.11 -2.76
C ALA A 68 -9.91 -16.41 -1.97
N GLU A 69 -11.13 -16.92 -2.01
CA GLU A 69 -12.22 -16.43 -1.16
C GLU A 69 -11.96 -16.69 0.33
N GLU A 70 -11.42 -17.86 0.67
CA GLU A 70 -11.06 -18.19 2.06
C GLU A 70 -9.96 -17.28 2.63
N ASP A 71 -8.99 -16.87 1.79
CA ASP A 71 -7.88 -15.98 2.16
C ASP A 71 -8.36 -14.62 2.70
N VAL A 72 -9.52 -14.13 2.27
CA VAL A 72 -10.11 -12.84 2.69
C VAL A 72 -11.47 -13.00 3.36
N SER A 73 -11.76 -14.20 3.89
CA SER A 73 -13.02 -14.53 4.54
C SER A 73 -13.40 -13.60 5.70
N LEU A 74 -12.41 -13.07 6.42
CA LEU A 74 -12.59 -12.17 7.58
C LEU A 74 -12.49 -10.69 7.24
N TRP A 75 -12.28 -10.32 5.97
CA TRP A 75 -12.39 -8.93 5.54
C TRP A 75 -13.84 -8.45 5.61
N SER A 76 -14.01 -7.15 5.72
CA SER A 76 -15.30 -6.50 5.55
C SER A 76 -15.80 -6.73 4.11
N ASP A 77 -17.12 -6.90 3.97
CA ASP A 77 -17.77 -6.97 2.66
C ASP A 77 -18.99 -6.03 2.65
N PRO A 78 -18.75 -4.71 2.83
CA PRO A 78 -19.84 -3.77 2.91
C PRO A 78 -20.56 -3.69 1.57
N LYS A 79 -21.89 -3.62 1.60
CA LYS A 79 -22.68 -3.28 0.43
C LYS A 79 -22.41 -1.82 0.07
N LEU A 80 -21.67 -1.60 -1.01
CA LEU A 80 -21.35 -0.28 -1.51
C LEU A 80 -22.51 0.28 -2.36
N ASP A 81 -22.59 1.61 -2.43
CA ASP A 81 -23.52 2.29 -3.33
C ASP A 81 -23.27 1.83 -4.79
N GLY A 82 -24.31 1.72 -5.62
CA GLY A 82 -24.14 1.61 -7.08
C GLY A 82 -23.49 0.34 -7.64
N ASP A 83 -23.57 -0.81 -6.96
CA ASP A 83 -22.99 -2.10 -7.40
C ASP A 83 -21.45 -2.04 -7.60
N HIS A 84 -20.77 -1.17 -6.85
CA HIS A 84 -19.31 -1.11 -6.86
C HIS A 84 -18.70 -2.40 -6.28
N PRO A 85 -17.58 -2.89 -6.85
CA PRO A 85 -16.88 -4.05 -6.32
C PRO A 85 -16.36 -3.76 -4.90
N SER A 86 -16.46 -4.74 -4.01
CA SER A 86 -15.79 -4.69 -2.72
C SER A 86 -14.29 -5.01 -2.85
N ALA A 87 -13.52 -4.68 -1.81
CA ALA A 87 -12.11 -5.03 -1.74
C ALA A 87 -11.89 -6.56 -1.90
N LYS A 88 -12.80 -7.40 -1.39
CA LYS A 88 -12.74 -8.86 -1.59
C LYS A 88 -12.78 -9.25 -3.06
N LYS A 89 -13.69 -8.67 -3.84
CA LYS A 89 -13.78 -8.96 -5.28
C LYS A 89 -12.49 -8.59 -6.00
N VAL A 90 -11.90 -7.44 -5.66
CA VAL A 90 -10.64 -7.00 -6.26
C VAL A 90 -9.45 -7.84 -5.79
N TYR A 91 -9.48 -8.39 -4.57
CA TYR A 91 -8.49 -9.38 -4.14
C TYR A 91 -8.47 -10.60 -5.06
N LEU A 92 -9.64 -11.13 -5.42
CA LEU A 92 -9.74 -12.28 -6.33
C LEU A 92 -9.15 -11.96 -7.70
N ASP A 93 -9.44 -10.78 -8.25
CA ASP A 93 -8.90 -10.32 -9.53
C ASP A 93 -7.36 -10.22 -9.48
N LEU A 94 -6.80 -9.66 -8.40
CA LEU A 94 -5.35 -9.55 -8.23
C LEU A 94 -4.67 -10.90 -8.01
N VAL A 95 -5.30 -11.83 -7.29
CA VAL A 95 -4.76 -13.19 -7.13
C VAL A 95 -4.76 -13.95 -8.44
N HIS A 96 -5.80 -13.78 -9.25
CA HIS A 96 -5.86 -14.35 -10.59
C HIS A 96 -4.76 -13.78 -11.49
N GLU A 97 -4.49 -12.48 -11.40
CA GLU A 97 -3.50 -11.80 -12.25
C GLU A 97 -2.04 -11.98 -11.79
N PHE A 98 -1.77 -11.89 -10.48
CA PHE A 98 -0.41 -11.82 -9.92
C PHE A 98 -0.07 -12.97 -8.94
N GLY A 99 -1.02 -13.86 -8.65
CA GLY A 99 -0.87 -14.88 -7.61
C GLY A 99 -1.12 -14.35 -6.19
N LYS A 100 -0.89 -15.17 -5.16
CA LYS A 100 -1.12 -14.78 -3.74
C LYS A 100 -0.23 -13.61 -3.32
N PRO A 101 -0.68 -12.67 -2.47
CA PRO A 101 0.20 -11.61 -1.99
C PRO A 101 1.35 -12.13 -1.11
N ASN A 102 2.43 -11.35 -0.99
CA ASN A 102 3.53 -11.62 -0.06
C ASN A 102 3.12 -11.46 1.40
N ILE A 103 2.23 -10.51 1.66
CA ILE A 103 1.69 -10.21 2.99
C ILE A 103 0.17 -10.21 2.85
N LEU A 104 -0.49 -11.00 3.68
CA LEU A 104 -1.94 -11.04 3.80
C LEU A 104 -2.32 -10.94 5.27
N ILE A 105 -3.21 -10.02 5.59
CA ILE A 105 -3.82 -9.88 6.91
C ILE A 105 -5.31 -10.14 6.74
N ASN A 106 -5.77 -11.36 7.04
CA ASN A 106 -7.18 -11.74 6.96
C ASN A 106 -7.93 -11.38 8.25
N LYS A 107 -8.36 -10.12 8.36
CA LYS A 107 -9.26 -9.61 9.41
C LYS A 107 -9.95 -8.35 8.90
N GLU A 108 -10.94 -7.85 9.63
CA GLU A 108 -11.58 -6.56 9.35
C GLU A 108 -10.54 -5.42 9.40
N GLY A 109 -10.51 -4.59 8.35
CA GLY A 109 -9.47 -3.57 8.15
C GLY A 109 -8.10 -4.15 7.77
N GLY A 110 -8.07 -5.40 7.29
CA GLY A 110 -6.89 -6.09 6.80
C GLY A 110 -6.30 -5.49 5.51
N LEU A 111 -5.27 -6.15 4.99
CA LEU A 111 -4.62 -5.74 3.74
C LEU A 111 -3.90 -6.91 3.06
N ALA A 112 -3.65 -6.76 1.77
CA ALA A 112 -2.84 -7.63 0.95
C ALA A 112 -1.76 -6.81 0.23
N VAL A 113 -0.51 -7.30 0.21
CA VAL A 113 0.64 -6.62 -0.43
C VAL A 113 1.36 -7.55 -1.39
N TRP A 114 1.54 -7.08 -2.62
CA TRP A 114 2.46 -7.68 -3.60
C TRP A 114 3.66 -6.76 -3.79
N ASN A 115 4.86 -7.31 -3.70
CA ASN A 115 6.12 -6.60 -3.93
C ASN A 115 6.66 -6.83 -5.34
N GLU A 116 7.61 -5.99 -5.75
CA GLU A 116 8.24 -6.03 -7.07
C GLU A 116 8.73 -7.42 -7.51
N LYS A 117 9.37 -8.17 -6.60
CA LYS A 117 9.93 -9.50 -6.92
C LYS A 117 8.84 -10.48 -7.33
N GLN A 118 7.70 -10.42 -6.66
CA GLN A 118 6.56 -11.28 -6.99
C GLN A 118 5.83 -10.80 -8.24
N LEU A 119 5.60 -9.50 -8.36
CA LEU A 119 4.87 -8.91 -9.48
C LEU A 119 5.59 -9.19 -10.79
N ASN A 120 6.92 -8.97 -10.81
CA ASN A 120 7.81 -9.22 -11.95
C ASN A 120 7.26 -8.73 -13.31
N ASP A 121 6.44 -7.68 -13.30
CA ASP A 121 5.76 -7.17 -14.50
C ASP A 121 6.53 -6.00 -15.16
N GLY A 122 7.63 -5.58 -14.51
CA GLY A 122 8.48 -4.48 -14.94
C GLY A 122 7.80 -3.11 -14.89
N ILE A 123 6.71 -2.99 -14.13
CA ILE A 123 5.95 -1.75 -13.94
C ILE A 123 5.88 -1.42 -12.45
N HIS A 124 5.33 -2.34 -11.66
CA HIS A 124 4.94 -2.06 -10.29
C HIS A 124 6.05 -2.43 -9.31
N SER A 125 6.39 -1.49 -8.44
CA SER A 125 7.26 -1.74 -7.30
C SER A 125 6.49 -2.35 -6.13
N GLU A 126 5.22 -1.99 -5.99
CA GLU A 126 4.32 -2.50 -4.95
C GLU A 126 2.86 -2.34 -5.39
N ILE A 127 2.01 -3.27 -4.97
CA ILE A 127 0.55 -3.17 -5.02
C ILE A 127 0.03 -3.46 -3.61
N ILE A 128 -0.78 -2.54 -3.06
CA ILE A 128 -1.43 -2.67 -1.75
C ILE A 128 -2.94 -2.60 -1.95
N LEU A 129 -3.62 -3.66 -1.56
CA LEU A 129 -5.07 -3.70 -1.42
C LEU A 129 -5.44 -3.64 0.07
N ARG A 130 -6.35 -2.75 0.45
CA ARG A 130 -6.82 -2.61 1.83
C ARG A 130 -8.29 -2.99 1.93
N ASP A 131 -8.65 -3.65 3.02
CA ASP A 131 -10.03 -3.89 3.42
C ASP A 131 -10.66 -2.60 3.95
N GLU A 132 -10.91 -1.67 3.05
CA GLU A 132 -11.53 -0.37 3.33
C GLU A 132 -12.33 0.09 2.11
N ALA A 133 -13.12 1.14 2.26
CA ALA A 133 -13.86 1.74 1.15
C ALA A 133 -13.80 3.27 1.26
N VAL A 134 -12.85 3.88 0.54
CA VAL A 134 -12.70 5.34 0.54
C VAL A 134 -13.56 5.92 -0.58
N LYS A 135 -14.61 6.66 -0.21
CA LYS A 135 -15.54 7.26 -1.18
C LYS A 135 -14.83 8.35 -1.99
N HIS A 136 -14.99 8.29 -3.32
CA HIS A 136 -14.44 9.25 -4.28
C HIS A 136 -15.53 9.66 -5.28
N CYS A 137 -15.47 10.89 -5.80
CA CYS A 137 -16.53 11.45 -6.66
C CYS A 137 -16.11 11.76 -8.11
N VAL A 138 -14.82 11.66 -8.44
CA VAL A 138 -14.27 11.99 -9.77
C VAL A 138 -13.55 10.77 -10.36
N PRO A 139 -13.74 10.40 -11.64
CA PRO A 139 -14.60 11.04 -12.63
C PRO A 139 -16.09 10.68 -12.48
N ALA A 140 -16.41 9.74 -11.60
CA ALA A 140 -17.76 9.39 -11.16
C ALA A 140 -17.70 8.91 -9.70
N ASN A 141 -18.85 8.79 -9.05
CA ASN A 141 -18.92 8.18 -7.73
C ASN A 141 -18.37 6.75 -7.78
N HIS A 142 -17.43 6.44 -6.89
CA HIS A 142 -16.86 5.11 -6.69
C HIS A 142 -16.16 5.02 -5.33
N TYR A 143 -15.57 3.85 -5.06
CA TYR A 143 -14.79 3.59 -3.86
C TYR A 143 -13.39 3.10 -4.23
N ASP A 144 -12.43 3.58 -3.46
CA ASP A 144 -11.02 3.29 -3.61
C ASP A 144 -10.52 2.42 -2.46
N PHE A 145 -9.74 1.41 -2.81
CA PHE A 145 -9.14 0.45 -1.88
C PHE A 145 -7.79 -0.10 -2.36
N LEU A 146 -7.43 0.13 -3.63
CA LEU A 146 -6.23 -0.41 -4.26
C LEU A 146 -5.25 0.70 -4.61
N THR A 147 -4.04 0.64 -4.07
CA THR A 147 -2.93 1.52 -4.44
C THR A 147 -1.87 0.72 -5.18
N SER A 148 -1.36 1.24 -6.29
CA SER A 148 -0.17 0.69 -6.95
C SER A 148 0.91 1.75 -7.14
N TYR A 149 2.15 1.33 -7.02
CA TYR A 149 3.33 2.19 -6.99
C TYR A 149 4.27 1.85 -8.15
N ILE A 150 4.83 2.87 -8.80
CA ILE A 150 5.87 2.73 -9.80
C ILE A 150 7.11 3.54 -9.40
N ASN A 151 8.30 3.00 -9.64
CA ASN A 151 9.56 3.67 -9.33
C ASN A 151 10.00 4.57 -10.49
N ILE A 152 9.84 5.88 -10.30
CA ILE A 152 10.22 6.93 -11.24
C ILE A 152 10.70 8.19 -10.51
N TYR A 153 11.60 8.93 -11.16
CA TYR A 153 11.90 10.29 -10.74
C TYR A 153 10.87 11.26 -11.34
N LEU A 154 10.20 12.03 -10.47
CA LEU A 154 9.31 13.12 -10.86
C LEU A 154 10.10 14.43 -10.86
N PRO A 155 10.38 15.05 -12.01
CA PRO A 155 11.06 16.35 -12.06
C PRO A 155 10.30 17.42 -11.29
N THR A 156 11.01 18.33 -10.64
CA THR A 156 10.42 19.33 -9.75
C THR A 156 9.53 20.32 -10.50
N ASP A 157 9.87 20.64 -11.74
CA ASP A 157 9.08 21.49 -12.65
C ASP A 157 7.79 20.82 -13.13
N LYS A 158 7.69 19.49 -13.01
CA LYS A 158 6.50 18.69 -13.37
C LYS A 158 5.67 18.26 -12.17
N PHE A 159 6.15 18.53 -10.96
CA PHE A 159 5.52 18.04 -9.74
C PHE A 159 4.06 18.49 -9.62
N LEU A 160 3.80 19.79 -9.76
CA LEU A 160 2.44 20.34 -9.64
C LEU A 160 1.52 19.84 -10.75
N ASP A 161 2.01 19.78 -12.00
CA ASP A 161 1.23 19.27 -13.14
C ASP A 161 0.76 17.83 -12.88
N VAL A 162 1.67 16.97 -12.41
CA VAL A 162 1.36 15.56 -12.13
C VAL A 162 0.45 15.40 -10.91
N MET A 163 0.68 16.14 -9.83
CA MET A 163 -0.18 16.08 -8.64
C MET A 163 -1.58 16.65 -8.89
N SER A 164 -1.74 17.55 -9.88
CA SER A 164 -3.04 18.13 -10.22
C SER A 164 -3.97 17.18 -10.98
N VAL A 165 -3.49 16.01 -11.41
CA VAL A 165 -4.28 15.03 -12.18
C VAL A 165 -5.49 14.54 -11.39
N SER A 166 -5.29 14.17 -10.13
CA SER A 166 -6.35 13.64 -9.25
C SER A 166 -5.86 13.59 -7.79
N GLY A 167 -6.80 13.69 -6.84
CA GLY A 167 -6.53 13.42 -5.42
C GLY A 167 -6.14 11.98 -5.11
N SER A 168 -6.30 11.08 -6.09
CA SER A 168 -5.84 9.69 -6.05
C SER A 168 -4.34 9.51 -6.31
N VAL A 169 -3.62 10.58 -6.68
CA VAL A 169 -2.20 10.55 -7.03
C VAL A 169 -1.37 11.02 -5.85
N ALA A 170 -0.28 10.32 -5.56
CA ALA A 170 0.71 10.76 -4.58
C ALA A 170 2.13 10.44 -5.03
N TYR A 171 3.11 11.16 -4.47
CA TYR A 171 4.52 10.92 -4.73
C TYR A 171 5.31 10.82 -3.43
N ASP A 172 5.96 9.67 -3.21
CA ASP A 172 6.97 9.52 -2.17
C ASP A 172 8.32 9.93 -2.76
N GLY A 173 8.74 11.16 -2.46
CA GLY A 173 10.01 11.70 -2.94
C GLY A 173 11.24 11.01 -2.37
N LEU A 174 11.15 10.35 -1.20
CA LEU A 174 12.28 9.64 -0.64
C LEU A 174 12.49 8.32 -1.40
N LYS A 175 11.43 7.54 -1.59
CA LYS A 175 11.47 6.26 -2.30
C LYS A 175 11.41 6.40 -3.83
N LYS A 176 11.13 7.60 -4.34
CA LYS A 176 10.90 7.88 -5.77
C LYS A 176 9.73 7.07 -6.33
N LEU A 177 8.65 6.96 -5.55
CA LEU A 177 7.47 6.20 -5.93
C LEU A 177 6.31 7.14 -6.28
N LEU A 178 5.86 7.07 -7.53
CA LEU A 178 4.57 7.63 -7.93
C LEU A 178 3.50 6.57 -7.69
N SER A 179 2.39 6.96 -7.09
CA SER A 179 1.27 6.07 -6.84
C SER A 179 -0.04 6.58 -7.42
N ALA A 180 -0.92 5.63 -7.73
CA ALA A 180 -2.32 5.87 -7.98
C ALA A 180 -3.15 4.97 -7.08
N ARG A 181 -4.23 5.53 -6.54
CA ARG A 181 -5.21 4.83 -5.72
C ARG A 181 -6.58 4.83 -6.42
N CYS A 182 -7.12 3.67 -6.73
CA CYS A 182 -8.42 3.51 -7.37
C CYS A 182 -9.15 2.24 -6.88
N GLY A 183 -10.33 1.99 -7.45
CA GLY A 183 -11.08 0.73 -7.26
C GLY A 183 -10.64 -0.45 -8.14
N SER A 184 -9.62 -0.32 -9.00
CA SER A 184 -9.09 -1.46 -9.77
C SER A 184 -7.69 -1.21 -10.35
N ILE A 185 -6.97 -2.28 -10.70
CA ILE A 185 -5.63 -2.19 -11.28
C ILE A 185 -5.63 -1.48 -12.65
N ALA A 186 -6.67 -1.72 -13.46
CA ALA A 186 -6.87 -1.02 -14.73
C ALA A 186 -7.03 0.49 -14.52
N ALA A 187 -7.76 0.90 -13.48
CA ALA A 187 -7.94 2.32 -13.13
C ALA A 187 -6.64 2.95 -12.63
N ASN A 188 -5.84 2.23 -11.83
CA ASN A 188 -4.51 2.69 -11.43
C ASN A 188 -3.59 2.87 -12.64
N LEU A 189 -3.54 1.88 -13.55
CA LEU A 189 -2.74 1.96 -14.77
C LEU A 189 -3.17 3.12 -15.67
N ALA A 190 -4.47 3.37 -15.84
CA ALA A 190 -4.96 4.54 -16.56
C ALA A 190 -4.50 5.84 -15.88
N THR A 191 -4.69 5.98 -14.57
CA THR A 191 -4.27 7.16 -13.80
C THR A 191 -2.76 7.42 -13.92
N LEU A 192 -1.94 6.38 -13.74
CA LEU A 192 -0.49 6.46 -13.89
C LEU A 192 -0.10 6.85 -15.32
N LYS A 193 -0.71 6.25 -16.35
CA LYS A 193 -0.46 6.63 -17.75
C LYS A 193 -0.75 8.11 -17.98
N THR A 194 -1.84 8.64 -17.43
CA THR A 194 -2.18 10.07 -17.55
C THR A 194 -1.11 10.94 -16.89
N CYS A 195 -0.69 10.62 -15.67
CA CYS A 195 0.40 11.30 -14.96
C CYS A 195 1.69 11.34 -15.79
N LEU A 196 2.10 10.19 -16.34
CA LEU A 196 3.31 10.07 -17.14
C LEU A 196 3.20 10.81 -18.49
N SER A 197 2.00 10.89 -19.07
CA SER A 197 1.76 11.62 -20.32
C SER A 197 1.89 13.13 -20.10
N ILE A 198 1.30 13.65 -19.02
CA ILE A 198 1.44 15.05 -18.58
C ILE A 198 2.90 15.38 -18.27
N MET A 199 3.62 14.47 -17.60
CA MET A 199 5.05 14.63 -17.34
C MET A 199 5.88 14.71 -18.63
N ASP A 200 5.49 14.01 -19.70
CA ASP A 200 6.09 14.07 -21.04
C ASP A 200 5.64 15.32 -21.84
N GLY A 201 4.83 16.21 -21.25
CA GLY A 201 4.30 17.42 -21.88
C GLY A 201 3.14 17.17 -22.84
N LYS A 202 2.43 16.04 -22.70
CA LYS A 202 1.26 15.70 -23.52
C LYS A 202 -0.03 16.07 -22.79
N GLU A 203 -0.95 16.66 -23.52
CA GLU A 203 -2.33 16.80 -23.06
C GLU A 203 -3.00 15.42 -23.04
N GLU A 204 -3.71 15.12 -21.96
CA GLU A 204 -4.40 13.85 -21.78
C GLU A 204 -5.72 14.09 -21.06
N ASP A 205 -6.80 13.52 -21.59
CA ASP A 205 -8.10 13.53 -20.91
C ASP A 205 -8.15 12.37 -19.90
N TYR A 206 -7.92 12.71 -18.63
CA TYR A 206 -8.00 11.77 -17.51
C TYR A 206 -9.32 10.99 -17.48
N LYS A 207 -10.45 11.66 -17.70
CA LYS A 207 -11.78 11.05 -17.62
C LYS A 207 -11.95 10.02 -18.73
N ASN A 208 -11.58 10.35 -19.96
CA ASN A 208 -11.67 9.41 -21.08
C ASN A 208 -10.77 8.21 -20.88
N ASN A 209 -9.54 8.41 -20.38
CA ASN A 209 -8.63 7.30 -20.10
C ASN A 209 -9.18 6.36 -19.01
N ILE A 210 -9.81 6.90 -17.96
CA ILE A 210 -10.48 6.08 -16.93
C ILE A 210 -11.70 5.33 -17.47
N MET A 211 -12.47 5.94 -18.38
CA MET A 211 -13.61 5.28 -19.02
C MET A 211 -13.15 4.11 -19.90
N GLN A 212 -12.02 4.24 -20.59
CA GLN A 212 -11.45 3.22 -21.50
C GLN A 212 -10.45 2.27 -20.81
N LYS A 213 -10.33 2.31 -19.48
CA LYS A 213 -9.29 1.60 -18.72
C LYS A 213 -9.17 0.11 -19.01
N GLY A 214 -10.31 -0.58 -19.24
CA GLY A 214 -10.33 -2.01 -19.53
C GLY A 214 -9.79 -2.32 -20.93
N GLU A 215 -10.32 -1.65 -21.95
CA GLU A 215 -9.91 -1.81 -23.36
C GLU A 215 -8.47 -1.35 -23.62
N SER A 216 -7.99 -0.38 -22.83
CA SER A 216 -6.65 0.20 -22.97
C SER A 216 -5.63 -0.37 -22.00
N MET A 217 -5.96 -1.39 -21.20
CA MET A 217 -5.08 -1.87 -20.13
C MET A 217 -3.70 -2.30 -20.64
N ASP A 218 -3.62 -3.08 -21.71
CA ASP A 218 -2.34 -3.52 -22.30
C ASP A 218 -1.54 -2.36 -22.88
N LYS A 219 -2.22 -1.42 -23.56
CA LYS A 219 -1.59 -0.21 -24.11
C LYS A 219 -1.03 0.67 -22.98
N ASN A 220 -1.77 0.80 -21.88
CA ASN A 220 -1.35 1.53 -20.70
C ASN A 220 -0.13 0.86 -20.05
N ARG A 221 -0.14 -0.48 -19.89
CA ARG A 221 1.02 -1.25 -19.39
C ARG A 221 2.25 -1.04 -20.26
N GLU A 222 2.11 -1.15 -21.58
CA GLU A 222 3.22 -0.98 -22.51
C GLU A 222 3.80 0.44 -22.45
N PHE A 223 2.93 1.46 -22.43
CA PHE A 223 3.34 2.85 -22.30
C PHE A 223 4.12 3.09 -21.01
N ILE A 224 3.56 2.69 -19.87
CA ILE A 224 4.17 2.87 -18.55
C ILE A 224 5.53 2.18 -18.51
N ARG A 225 5.62 0.93 -18.97
CA ARG A 225 6.89 0.18 -18.99
C ARG A 225 7.97 0.87 -19.83
N LYS A 226 7.62 1.39 -21.01
CA LYS A 226 8.55 2.15 -21.85
C LYS A 226 8.97 3.45 -21.17
N PHE A 227 8.01 4.13 -20.55
CA PHE A 227 8.24 5.39 -19.87
C PHE A 227 9.18 5.21 -18.66
N ILE A 228 8.94 4.23 -17.79
CA ILE A 228 9.80 3.92 -16.63
C ILE A 228 11.24 3.68 -17.10
N LYS A 229 11.44 2.87 -18.14
CA LYS A 229 12.79 2.63 -18.70
C LYS A 229 13.47 3.91 -19.18
N LYS A 230 12.74 4.79 -19.88
CA LYS A 230 13.23 6.09 -20.35
C LYS A 230 13.59 6.99 -19.16
N ASN A 231 12.67 7.13 -18.21
CA ASN A 231 12.81 7.96 -17.01
C ASN A 231 14.01 7.49 -16.17
N ASN A 232 14.11 6.19 -15.88
CA ASN A 232 15.17 5.66 -15.03
C ASN A 232 16.55 5.75 -15.68
N LYS A 233 16.61 5.73 -17.01
CA LYS A 233 17.85 6.02 -17.74
C LYS A 233 18.22 7.51 -17.64
N GLN A 234 17.24 8.40 -17.85
CA GLN A 234 17.45 9.84 -17.83
C GLN A 234 17.84 10.36 -16.44
N TYR A 235 17.14 9.90 -15.40
CA TYR A 235 17.28 10.37 -14.02
C TYR A 235 17.99 9.34 -13.12
N SER A 236 18.93 8.60 -13.71
CA SER A 236 19.62 7.49 -13.02
C SER A 236 20.45 7.93 -11.79
N LYS A 237 20.81 9.21 -11.71
CA LYS A 237 21.52 9.79 -10.56
C LYS A 237 20.52 10.15 -9.46
N GLU A 238 19.49 10.91 -9.82
CA GLU A 238 18.45 11.41 -8.94
C GLU A 238 17.65 10.29 -8.27
N LEU A 239 17.48 9.16 -8.97
CA LEU A 239 16.87 7.96 -8.40
C LEU A 239 17.68 7.33 -7.24
N LYS A 240 18.99 7.59 -7.18
CA LYS A 240 19.89 7.07 -6.14
C LYS A 240 20.10 8.06 -5.00
N GLU A 241 19.67 9.31 -5.17
CA GLU A 241 19.83 10.33 -4.15
C GLU A 241 18.99 10.00 -2.91
N PRO A 242 19.53 10.16 -1.70
CA PRO A 242 18.84 9.88 -0.45
C PRO A 242 17.81 10.98 -0.09
N TYR A 243 17.51 11.89 -1.02
CA TYR A 243 16.55 12.96 -0.87
C TYR A 243 15.79 13.23 -2.16
N TYR A 244 14.74 14.05 -2.06
CA TYR A 244 14.06 14.62 -3.21
C TYR A 244 14.41 16.10 -3.34
N ALA A 245 14.61 16.57 -4.57
CA ALA A 245 15.06 17.93 -4.85
C ALA A 245 14.12 19.02 -4.28
N LEU A 246 12.80 18.77 -4.13
CA LEU A 246 11.89 19.71 -3.47
C LEU A 246 12.03 19.76 -1.94
N ALA A 247 12.49 18.69 -1.30
CA ALA A 247 12.65 18.66 0.16
C ALA A 247 13.94 19.36 0.61
N PHE A 248 15.01 19.22 -0.18
CA PHE A 248 16.32 19.82 0.09
C PHE A 248 16.91 20.39 -1.21
N PRO A 249 16.51 21.59 -1.65
CA PRO A 249 16.95 22.16 -2.93
C PRO A 249 18.45 22.42 -3.01
N ASN A 250 19.13 22.49 -1.86
CA ASN A 250 20.58 22.67 -1.76
C ASN A 250 21.33 21.36 -1.41
N GLY A 251 20.65 20.21 -1.46
CA GLY A 251 21.21 18.91 -1.08
C GLY A 251 21.03 18.58 0.42
N CYS A 252 21.30 17.32 0.78
CA CYS A 252 21.36 16.91 2.18
C CYS A 252 22.49 17.65 2.90
N PRO A 253 22.27 18.13 4.13
CA PRO A 253 23.33 18.67 4.98
C PRO A 253 24.37 17.61 5.36
#